data_AF-A0A9D1LZG4-F1
#
_entry.id   AF-A0A9D1LZG4-F1
#
_cell.length_a   1.000
_cell.length_b   1.000
_cell.length_c   1.000
_cell.angle_alpha   90.00
_cell.angle_beta   90.00
_cell.angle_gamma   90.00
#
_symmetry.space_group_name_H-M   'P 1'
#
loop_
_entity.id
_entity.type
_entity.pdbx_description
1 polymer ?
#
loop_
_entity_poly.entity_id
_entity_poly.type
_entity_poly.pdbx_seq_one_letter_code
_entity_poly.pdbx_strand_id
1 'polypeptide(L)'
;MKSYKKLIVTLIMIILVIVGLFYFGRKELQTNDLTNLNTNLLQIQAKVKGLADKAAVEKNEAVLVGNEPSEEILKKFGLTPSNKIRILTQEQLGEMGLPKIEGDQKYLVDYGTSEVYYLDGYQDNQGNTYYKLSDITNVVIEN
;
A
#
# COMPACT_ATOMS: atom_id res chain seq x y z
N MET A 1 34.84 3.08 -46.00
CA MET A 1 34.72 2.10 -44.89
C MET A 1 34.76 2.69 -43.47
N LYS A 2 35.34 3.90 -43.23
CA LYS A 2 35.44 4.48 -41.87
C LYS A 2 34.18 5.23 -41.38
N SER A 3 33.40 5.84 -42.27
CA SER A 3 32.23 6.65 -41.86
C SER A 3 31.01 5.84 -41.40
N TYR A 4 30.73 4.66 -41.99
CA TYR A 4 29.61 3.84 -41.55
C TYR A 4 29.84 3.23 -40.16
N LYS A 5 31.09 2.91 -39.82
CA LYS A 5 31.44 2.38 -38.48
C LYS A 5 31.18 3.42 -37.39
N LYS A 6 31.46 4.70 -37.66
CA LYS A 6 31.15 5.80 -36.73
C LYS A 6 29.64 6.00 -36.58
N LEU A 7 28.88 5.98 -37.67
CA LEU A 7 27.41 6.09 -37.62
C LEU A 7 26.76 4.95 -36.82
N ILE A 8 27.21 3.71 -37.00
CA ILE A 8 26.70 2.54 -36.25
C ILE A 8 27.00 2.69 -34.75
N VAL A 9 28.20 3.11 -34.37
CA VAL A 9 28.57 3.30 -32.96
C VAL A 9 27.75 4.42 -32.32
N THR A 10 27.52 5.53 -33.01
CA THR A 10 26.64 6.60 -32.51
C THR A 10 25.20 6.13 -32.35
N LEU A 11 24.68 5.31 -33.27
CA LEU A 11 23.33 4.76 -33.18
C LEU A 11 23.18 3.82 -31.98
N ILE A 12 24.18 2.97 -31.71
CA ILE A 12 24.20 2.07 -30.55
C ILE A 12 24.24 2.87 -29.24
N MET A 13 25.05 3.94 -29.18
CA MET A 13 25.08 4.83 -28.01
C MET A 13 23.71 5.46 -27.72
N ILE A 14 22.99 5.91 -28.74
CA ILE A 14 21.63 6.47 -28.57
C ILE A 14 20.67 5.41 -28.03
N ILE A 15 20.71 4.17 -28.54
CA ILE A 15 19.87 3.08 -28.05
C ILE A 15 20.19 2.76 -26.57
N LEU A 16 21.47 2.72 -26.18
CA LEU A 16 21.86 2.47 -24.80
C LEU A 16 21.36 3.56 -23.84
N VAL A 17 21.39 4.83 -24.26
CA VAL A 17 20.83 5.94 -23.47
C VAL A 17 19.31 5.80 -23.31
N ILE A 18 18.59 5.46 -24.38
CA ILE A 18 17.13 5.28 -24.34
C ILE A 18 16.75 4.12 -23.41
N VAL A 19 17.45 2.98 -23.50
CA VAL A 19 17.22 1.82 -22.63
C VAL A 19 17.55 2.15 -21.16
N GLY A 20 18.65 2.88 -20.92
CA GLY A 20 19.03 3.32 -19.59
C GLY A 20 17.99 4.24 -18.94
N LEU A 21 17.49 5.23 -19.69
CA LEU A 21 16.42 6.13 -19.23
C LEU A 21 15.11 5.38 -18.98
N PHE A 22 14.78 4.38 -19.81
CA PHE A 22 13.57 3.57 -19.64
C PHE A 22 13.63 2.69 -18.37
N TYR A 23 14.80 2.09 -18.07
CA TYR A 23 15.00 1.29 -16.86
C TYR A 23 15.02 2.13 -15.59
N PHE A 24 15.74 3.26 -15.58
CA PHE A 24 15.80 4.15 -14.42
C PHE A 24 14.45 4.84 -14.16
N GLY A 25 13.76 5.30 -15.20
CA GLY A 25 12.46 5.96 -15.06
C GLY A 25 11.38 5.07 -14.47
N ARG A 26 11.38 3.76 -14.76
CA ARG A 26 10.44 2.81 -14.15
C ARG A 26 10.72 2.53 -12.68
N LYS A 27 11.99 2.51 -12.27
CA LYS A 27 12.37 2.23 -10.88
C LYS A 27 11.94 3.37 -9.96
N GLU A 28 12.15 4.62 -10.36
CA GLU A 28 11.79 5.82 -9.59
C GLU A 28 10.28 5.91 -9.33
N LEU A 29 9.44 5.60 -10.33
CA LEU A 29 7.99 5.70 -10.23
C LEU A 29 7.40 4.69 -9.24
N GLN A 30 7.83 3.42 -9.30
CA GLN A 30 7.32 2.41 -8.36
C GLN A 30 7.76 2.66 -6.92
N THR A 31 8.95 3.18 -6.69
CA THR A 31 9.41 3.51 -5.32
C THR A 31 8.56 4.63 -4.72
N ASN A 32 8.18 5.62 -5.52
CA ASN A 32 7.30 6.71 -5.07
C ASN A 32 5.90 6.19 -4.74
N ASP A 33 5.32 5.33 -5.60
CA ASP A 33 4.01 4.73 -5.36
C ASP A 33 3.99 3.85 -4.11
N LEU A 34 5.03 3.03 -3.92
CA LEU A 34 5.18 2.18 -2.74
C LEU A 34 5.34 3.03 -1.45
N THR A 35 6.17 4.08 -1.50
CA THR A 35 6.38 4.97 -0.35
C THR A 35 5.11 5.73 0.02
N ASN A 36 4.36 6.19 -0.98
CA ASN A 36 3.07 6.85 -0.79
C ASN A 36 2.03 5.89 -0.21
N LEU A 37 1.95 4.67 -0.73
CA LEU A 37 1.09 3.61 -0.19
C LEU A 37 1.42 3.34 1.28
N ASN A 38 2.70 3.10 1.60
CA ASN A 38 3.15 2.86 2.97
C ASN A 38 2.80 4.03 3.90
N THR A 39 3.00 5.26 3.44
CA THR A 39 2.65 6.48 4.19
C THR A 39 1.15 6.55 4.47
N ASN A 40 0.31 6.27 3.47
CA ASN A 40 -1.15 6.26 3.64
C ASN A 40 -1.58 5.17 4.64
N LEU A 41 -1.03 3.96 4.52
CA LEU A 41 -1.31 2.85 5.42
C LEU A 41 -0.88 3.15 6.86
N LEU A 42 0.27 3.80 7.06
CA LEU A 42 0.74 4.26 8.38
C LEU A 42 -0.20 5.29 9.00
N GLN A 43 -0.73 6.23 8.20
CA GLN A 43 -1.71 7.20 8.70
C GLN A 43 -3.02 6.51 9.11
N ILE A 44 -3.48 5.52 8.35
CA ILE A 44 -4.63 4.69 8.71
C ILE A 44 -4.34 3.96 10.03
N GLN A 45 -3.18 3.30 10.15
CA GLN A 45 -2.79 2.60 11.37
C GLN A 45 -2.79 3.53 12.59
N ALA A 46 -2.26 4.75 12.47
CA ALA A 46 -2.23 5.72 13.56
C ALA A 46 -3.65 6.07 14.03
N LYS A 47 -4.60 6.25 13.10
CA LYS A 47 -6.01 6.52 13.43
C LYS A 47 -6.69 5.31 14.05
N VAL A 48 -6.46 4.12 13.49
CA VAL A 48 -6.95 2.84 14.02
C VAL A 48 -6.51 2.65 15.47
N LYS A 49 -5.22 2.87 15.74
CA LYS A 49 -4.65 2.78 17.09
C LYS A 49 -5.29 3.79 18.05
N GLY A 50 -5.43 5.05 17.62
CA GLY A 50 -6.09 6.07 18.45
C GLY A 50 -7.54 5.73 18.80
N LEU A 51 -8.29 5.15 17.87
CA LEU A 51 -9.67 4.69 18.11
C LEU A 51 -9.71 3.45 18.99
N ALA A 52 -8.79 2.49 18.80
CA ALA A 52 -8.68 1.31 19.64
C ALA A 52 -8.37 1.69 21.10
N ASP A 53 -7.42 2.61 21.31
CA ASP A 53 -7.07 3.12 22.64
C ASP A 53 -8.28 3.84 23.27
N LYS A 54 -8.99 4.67 22.51
CA LYS A 54 -10.22 5.34 22.98
C LYS A 54 -11.29 4.33 23.37
N ALA A 55 -11.55 3.32 22.55
CA ALA A 55 -12.52 2.26 22.81
C ALA A 55 -12.18 1.50 24.11
N ALA A 56 -10.90 1.22 24.34
CA ALA A 56 -10.43 0.54 25.53
C ALA A 56 -10.60 1.39 26.80
N VAL A 57 -10.24 2.68 26.74
CA VAL A 57 -10.36 3.63 27.86
C VAL A 57 -11.82 3.87 28.22
N GLU A 58 -12.68 4.10 27.22
CA GLU A 58 -14.10 4.38 27.40
C GLU A 58 -14.94 3.11 27.59
N LYS A 59 -14.34 1.92 27.41
CA LYS A 59 -15.03 0.61 27.36
C LYS A 59 -16.21 0.61 26.39
N ASN A 60 -16.06 1.30 25.27
CA ASN A 60 -17.10 1.52 24.29
C ASN A 60 -16.58 1.21 22.88
N GLU A 61 -16.96 0.06 22.34
CA GLU A 61 -16.55 -0.34 20.99
C GLU A 61 -17.34 0.37 19.89
N ALA A 62 -18.39 1.15 20.21
CA ALA A 62 -19.14 1.91 19.21
C ALA A 62 -18.33 3.07 18.60
N VAL A 63 -17.17 3.40 19.17
CA VAL A 63 -16.24 4.40 18.59
C VAL A 63 -15.41 3.84 17.44
N LEU A 64 -15.41 2.51 17.25
CA LEU A 64 -14.69 1.88 16.14
C LEU A 64 -15.43 2.17 14.83
N VAL A 65 -14.68 2.60 13.82
CA VAL A 65 -15.22 2.96 12.50
C VAL A 65 -15.04 1.80 11.54
N GLY A 66 -16.01 1.57 10.66
CA GLY A 66 -15.92 0.62 9.56
C GLY A 66 -17.03 -0.40 9.51
N ASN A 67 -17.16 -1.02 8.35
CA ASN A 67 -18.15 -2.06 8.08
C ASN A 67 -17.63 -3.44 8.50
N GLU A 68 -18.53 -4.39 8.73
CA GLU A 68 -18.12 -5.77 8.96
C GLU A 68 -17.54 -6.38 7.67
N PRO A 69 -16.41 -7.10 7.74
CA PRO A 69 -15.87 -7.81 6.59
C PRO A 69 -16.72 -9.03 6.23
N SER A 70 -16.76 -9.38 4.95
CA SER A 70 -17.32 -10.66 4.53
C SER A 70 -16.44 -11.83 4.99
N GLU A 71 -17.03 -13.00 5.18
CA GLU A 71 -16.28 -14.22 5.53
C GLU A 71 -15.19 -14.55 4.52
N GLU A 72 -15.42 -14.27 3.23
CA GLU A 72 -14.47 -14.51 2.16
C GLU A 72 -13.20 -13.68 2.34
N ILE A 73 -13.35 -12.42 2.74
CA ILE A 73 -12.22 -11.53 3.01
C ILE A 73 -11.44 -12.03 4.23
N LEU A 74 -12.13 -12.41 5.31
CA LEU A 74 -11.47 -12.96 6.50
C LEU A 74 -10.69 -14.23 6.18
N LYS A 75 -11.29 -15.17 5.44
CA LYS A 75 -10.64 -16.41 5.01
C LYS A 75 -9.42 -16.14 4.12
N LYS A 76 -9.51 -15.18 3.18
CA LYS A 76 -8.39 -14.78 2.31
C LYS A 76 -7.14 -14.40 3.11
N PHE A 77 -7.31 -13.73 4.24
CA PHE A 77 -6.19 -13.26 5.07
C PHE A 77 -5.92 -14.14 6.30
N GLY A 78 -6.58 -15.30 6.43
CA GLY A 78 -6.43 -16.20 7.56
C GLY A 78 -6.84 -15.58 8.90
N LEU A 79 -7.79 -14.63 8.87
CA LEU A 79 -8.26 -13.91 10.04
C LEU A 79 -9.47 -14.62 10.66
N THR A 80 -9.52 -14.62 11.99
CA THR A 80 -10.67 -15.12 12.74
C THR A 80 -11.74 -14.02 12.84
N PRO A 81 -13.03 -14.29 12.63
CA PRO A 81 -14.09 -13.31 12.81
C PRO A 81 -14.01 -12.64 14.18
N SER A 82 -14.02 -11.30 14.18
CA SER A 82 -13.96 -10.48 15.38
C SER A 82 -14.67 -9.15 15.13
N ASN A 83 -15.35 -8.65 16.15
CA ASN A 83 -15.94 -7.30 16.21
C ASN A 83 -14.90 -6.16 16.04
N LYS A 84 -13.62 -6.46 16.27
CA LYS A 84 -12.49 -5.55 16.11
C LYS A 84 -11.92 -5.54 14.71
N ILE A 85 -12.39 -6.38 13.80
CA ILE A 85 -11.96 -6.38 12.41
C ILE A 85 -13.01 -5.66 11.57
N ARG A 86 -12.59 -4.64 10.82
CA ARG A 86 -13.47 -3.77 10.05
C ARG A 86 -12.92 -3.47 8.66
N ILE A 87 -13.80 -3.19 7.72
CA ILE A 87 -13.47 -2.63 6.41
C ILE A 87 -13.74 -1.13 6.43
N LEU A 88 -12.72 -0.35 6.09
CA LEU A 88 -12.78 1.09 5.91
C LEU A 88 -12.95 1.42 4.43
N THR A 89 -13.97 2.22 4.13
CA THR A 89 -14.19 2.86 2.84
C THR A 89 -13.54 4.25 2.81
N GLN A 90 -13.39 4.83 1.62
CA GLN A 90 -12.83 6.17 1.48
C GLN A 90 -13.62 7.25 2.24
N GLU A 91 -14.95 7.08 2.36
CA GLU A 91 -15.82 7.95 3.14
C GLU A 91 -15.45 7.90 4.63
N GLN A 92 -15.32 6.68 5.18
CA GLN A 92 -14.95 6.45 6.58
C GLN A 92 -13.53 6.95 6.89
N LEU A 93 -12.60 6.82 5.95
CA LEU A 93 -11.27 7.44 6.10
C LEU A 93 -11.38 8.97 6.20
N GLY A 94 -12.24 9.59 5.39
CA GLY A 94 -12.54 11.02 5.47
C GLY A 94 -13.12 11.42 6.83
N GLU A 95 -14.06 10.65 7.37
CA GLU A 95 -14.63 10.85 8.72
C GLU A 95 -13.55 10.75 9.82
N MET A 96 -12.56 9.89 9.63
CA MET A 96 -11.39 9.76 10.51
C MET A 96 -10.40 10.94 10.36
N GLY A 97 -10.66 11.87 9.45
CA GLY A 97 -9.82 13.03 9.17
C GLY A 97 -8.56 12.68 8.38
N LEU A 98 -8.61 11.62 7.56
CA LEU A 98 -7.55 11.28 6.62
C LEU A 98 -7.80 11.93 5.26
N PRO A 99 -6.74 12.29 4.52
CA PRO A 99 -6.88 12.84 3.19
C PRO A 99 -7.54 11.83 2.26
N LYS A 100 -8.15 12.34 1.19
CA LYS A 100 -8.69 11.48 0.14
C LYS A 100 -7.53 10.72 -0.51
N ILE A 101 -7.59 9.40 -0.47
CA ILE A 101 -6.69 8.53 -1.22
C ILE A 101 -7.36 8.29 -2.57
N GLU A 102 -6.61 8.34 -3.66
CA GLU A 102 -7.18 8.16 -5.00
C GLU A 102 -7.61 6.70 -5.23
N GLY A 103 -8.81 6.50 -5.79
CA GLY A 103 -9.39 5.19 -6.10
C GLY A 103 -10.57 4.79 -5.20
N ASP A 104 -11.21 3.65 -5.50
CA ASP A 104 -12.21 2.99 -4.64
C ASP A 104 -11.53 1.95 -3.72
N GLN A 105 -10.41 2.38 -3.13
CA GLN A 105 -9.57 1.50 -2.32
C GLN A 105 -10.26 1.19 -1.00
N LYS A 106 -10.25 -0.09 -0.63
CA LYS A 106 -10.80 -0.58 0.64
C LYS A 106 -9.68 -1.12 1.50
N TYR A 107 -9.75 -0.83 2.78
CA TYR A 107 -8.76 -1.23 3.76
C TYR A 107 -9.41 -2.11 4.79
N LEU A 108 -8.83 -3.27 5.07
CA LEU A 108 -9.24 -4.08 6.20
C LEU A 108 -8.32 -3.74 7.38
N VAL A 109 -8.90 -3.50 8.55
CA VAL A 109 -8.17 -3.11 9.75
C VAL A 109 -8.53 -4.03 10.89
N ASP A 110 -7.54 -4.37 11.70
CA ASP A 110 -7.73 -5.06 12.97
C ASP A 110 -7.44 -4.09 14.11
N TYR A 111 -8.48 -3.60 14.77
CA TYR A 111 -8.35 -2.70 15.93
C TYR A 111 -7.73 -3.39 17.16
N GLY A 112 -7.66 -4.73 17.19
CA GLY A 112 -6.99 -5.47 18.26
C GLY A 112 -5.47 -5.43 18.15
N THR A 113 -4.94 -5.48 16.92
CA THR A 113 -3.49 -5.49 16.64
C THR A 113 -2.97 -4.18 16.03
N SER A 114 -3.87 -3.31 15.59
CA SER A 114 -3.59 -2.15 14.73
C SER A 114 -2.96 -2.50 13.38
N GLU A 115 -3.09 -3.74 12.91
CA GLU A 115 -2.65 -4.13 11.57
C GLU A 115 -3.60 -3.58 10.50
N VAL A 116 -3.04 -3.16 9.37
CA VAL A 116 -3.79 -2.60 8.24
C VAL A 116 -3.47 -3.40 6.99
N TYR A 117 -4.52 -3.75 6.25
CA TYR A 117 -4.46 -4.55 5.04
C TYR A 117 -4.97 -3.73 3.86
N TYR A 118 -4.14 -3.61 2.82
CA TYR A 118 -4.52 -3.05 1.52
C TYR A 118 -5.14 -4.17 0.67
N LEU A 119 -6.45 -4.12 0.41
CA LEU A 119 -7.17 -5.26 -0.18
C LEU A 119 -6.80 -5.56 -1.64
N ASP A 120 -6.40 -4.55 -2.40
CA ASP A 120 -5.99 -4.71 -3.80
C ASP A 120 -4.60 -5.36 -3.89
N GLY A 121 -3.76 -5.16 -2.86
CA GLY A 121 -2.39 -5.66 -2.80
C GLY A 121 -1.41 -4.80 -3.61
N TYR A 122 -0.16 -4.77 -3.16
CA TYR A 122 0.96 -4.18 -3.86
C TYR A 122 1.82 -5.29 -4.48
N GLN A 123 2.05 -5.24 -5.79
CA GLN A 123 2.93 -6.19 -6.46
C GLN A 123 4.33 -5.57 -6.67
N ASP A 124 5.37 -6.28 -6.23
CA ASP A 124 6.75 -5.88 -6.48
C ASP A 124 7.24 -6.28 -7.89
N ASN A 125 8.47 -5.85 -8.23
CA ASN A 125 9.11 -6.17 -9.50
C ASN A 125 9.41 -7.66 -9.71
N GLN A 126 9.36 -8.48 -8.65
CA GLN A 126 9.58 -9.93 -8.70
C GLN A 126 8.26 -10.69 -8.84
N GLY A 127 7.12 -9.99 -8.82
CA GLY A 127 5.79 -10.57 -8.93
C GLY A 127 5.18 -10.99 -7.59
N ASN A 128 5.84 -10.72 -6.45
CA ASN A 128 5.28 -10.99 -5.13
C ASN A 128 4.23 -9.94 -4.79
N THR A 129 3.12 -10.36 -4.19
CA THR A 129 2.04 -9.46 -3.77
C THR A 129 1.97 -9.35 -2.26
N TYR A 130 2.04 -8.12 -1.76
CA TYR A 130 1.99 -7.78 -0.35
C TYR A 130 0.66 -7.07 -0.03
N TYR A 131 0.04 -7.47 1.08
CA TYR A 131 -1.25 -6.92 1.48
C TYR A 131 -1.19 -6.22 2.83
N LYS A 132 -0.35 -6.68 3.76
CA LYS A 132 -0.23 -6.12 5.11
C LYS A 132 0.70 -4.92 5.11
N LEU A 133 0.38 -3.92 5.91
CA LEU A 133 1.26 -2.79 6.17
C LEU A 133 2.62 -3.26 6.69
N SER A 134 2.65 -4.20 7.65
CA SER A 134 3.91 -4.74 8.17
C SER A 134 4.81 -5.32 7.07
N ASP A 135 4.25 -6.09 6.14
CA ASP A 135 4.99 -6.63 5.00
C ASP A 135 5.43 -5.53 4.03
N ILE A 136 4.53 -4.60 3.68
CA ILE A 136 4.80 -3.46 2.79
C ILE A 136 5.91 -2.55 3.35
N THR A 137 5.89 -2.30 4.66
CA THR A 137 6.93 -1.52 5.36
C THR A 137 8.28 -2.21 5.25
N ASN A 138 8.36 -3.54 5.38
CA ASN A 138 9.61 -4.27 5.18
C ASN A 138 10.13 -4.10 3.76
N VAL A 139 9.25 -4.18 2.75
CA VAL A 139 9.63 -3.95 1.35
C VAL A 139 10.16 -2.52 1.15
N VAL A 140 9.57 -1.51 1.79
CA VAL A 140 10.10 -0.13 1.74
C VAL A 140 11.49 -0.02 2.36
N ILE A 141 11.74 -0.68 3.48
CA ILE A 141 13.03 -0.64 4.20
C ILE A 141 14.14 -1.36 3.42
N GLU A 142 13.80 -2.42 2.70
CA GLU A 142 14.75 -3.24 1.93
C GLU A 142 15.10 -2.66 0.55
N ASN A 143 14.33 -1.70 0.03
CA ASN A 143 14.58 -1.01 -1.25
C ASN A 143 15.55 0.18 -1.10
#